data_AF-A0A7S1AJF4-F1
#
_entry.id   AF-A0A7S1AJF4-F1
#
_cell.length_a   1.000
_cell.length_b   1.000
_cell.length_c   1.000
_cell.angle_alpha   90.00
_cell.angle_beta   90.00
_cell.angle_gamma   90.00
#
_symmetry.space_group_name_H-M   'P 1'
#
loop_
_entity.id
_entity.type
_entity.pdbx_description
1 polymer ?
#
loop_
_entity_poly.entity_id
_entity_poly.type
_entity_poly.pdbx_seq_one_letter_code
_entity_poly.pdbx_strand_id
1 'polypeptide(L)'
;PTVDYRRQAEMQQLTSSGGAALDAYVYGANARTKLAACWAAVVSRVGESRFQVQLSGRHFDVSRAAGDVCFLTFKELCGEDRGETDFLGLCQHFRTLLLDGVPRFDSLE
;
A
#
# COMPACT_ATOMS: atom_id res chain seq x y z
N PRO A 1 -16.55 -7.53 -18.62
CA PRO A 1 -17.15 -7.45 -17.26
C PRO A 1 -16.37 -6.46 -16.38
N THR A 2 -16.97 -5.31 -16.08
CA THR A 2 -16.37 -4.30 -15.19
C THR A 2 -16.36 -4.86 -13.77
N VAL A 3 -15.17 -5.14 -13.24
CA VAL A 3 -15.00 -5.63 -11.88
C VAL A 3 -15.24 -4.47 -10.92
N ASP A 4 -16.26 -4.59 -10.07
CA ASP A 4 -16.53 -3.63 -8.99
C ASP A 4 -15.63 -3.95 -7.80
N TYR A 5 -14.38 -3.47 -7.88
CA TYR A 5 -13.37 -3.68 -6.85
C TYR A 5 -13.78 -3.10 -5.48
N ARG A 6 -14.67 -2.10 -5.46
CA ARG A 6 -15.16 -1.49 -4.21
C ARG A 6 -16.00 -2.49 -3.43
N ARG A 7 -16.95 -3.13 -4.12
CA ARG A 7 -17.82 -4.14 -3.53
C ARG A 7 -17.06 -5.37 -3.05
N GLN A 8 -16.00 -5.76 -3.77
CA GLN A 8 -15.13 -6.87 -3.38
C GLN A 8 -14.26 -6.53 -2.15
N ALA A 9 -13.72 -5.31 -2.08
CA ALA A 9 -12.98 -4.81 -0.93
C ALA A 9 -13.84 -4.75 0.34
N GLU A 10 -15.08 -4.25 0.23
CA GLU A 10 -16.06 -4.23 1.33
C GLU A 10 -16.34 -5.64 1.86
N MET A 11 -16.38 -6.63 0.97
CA MET A 11 -16.62 -8.03 1.33
C MET A 11 -15.39 -8.70 1.99
N GLN A 12 -14.17 -8.28 1.66
CA GLN A 12 -12.93 -8.77 2.29
C GLN A 12 -12.66 -8.16 3.68
N GLN A 13 -13.17 -6.96 3.97
CA GLN A 13 -13.11 -6.36 5.31
C GLN A 13 -13.85 -7.20 6.35
N LEU A 14 -14.88 -7.95 5.94
CA LEU A 14 -15.66 -8.84 6.81
C LEU A 14 -14.94 -10.16 7.14
N THR A 15 -13.86 -10.52 6.43
CA THR A 15 -13.22 -11.86 6.52
C THR A 15 -11.79 -11.85 7.09
N SER A 16 -11.27 -10.69 7.51
CA SER A 16 -9.87 -10.56 7.95
C SER A 16 -9.69 -10.91 9.44
N SER A 17 -9.79 -12.20 9.77
CA SER A 17 -9.48 -12.74 11.09
C SER A 17 -8.04 -13.28 11.08
N GLY A 18 -7.04 -12.55 11.62
CA GLY A 18 -5.75 -13.18 11.97
C GLY A 18 -4.48 -12.33 12.03
N GLY A 19 -4.46 -11.12 11.47
CA GLY A 19 -3.45 -10.10 11.73
C GLY A 19 -4.13 -8.90 12.39
N ALA A 20 -3.40 -8.01 13.07
CA ALA A 20 -3.98 -6.75 13.57
C ALA A 20 -4.86 -6.17 12.45
N ALA A 21 -6.16 -6.08 12.69
CA ALA A 21 -7.15 -5.79 11.66
C ALA A 21 -6.86 -4.41 11.07
N LEU A 22 -6.08 -4.39 10.00
CA LEU A 22 -5.84 -3.21 9.21
C LEU A 22 -7.09 -3.05 8.36
N ASP A 23 -7.84 -1.98 8.60
CA ASP A 23 -8.85 -1.53 7.65
C ASP A 23 -8.16 -1.47 6.27
N ALA A 24 -8.61 -2.30 5.33
CA ALA A 24 -8.00 -2.38 4.00
C ALA A 24 -8.01 -1.02 3.27
N TYR A 25 -8.93 -0.13 3.66
CA TYR A 25 -9.04 1.23 3.14
C TYR A 25 -9.42 2.20 4.25
N VAL A 26 -8.63 3.27 4.39
CA VAL A 26 -8.92 4.40 5.29
C VAL A 26 -9.14 5.67 4.48
N TYR A 27 -10.23 6.38 4.73
CA TYR A 27 -10.62 7.60 4.01
C TYR A 27 -11.21 8.67 4.96
N GLY A 28 -11.34 9.89 4.47
CA GLY A 28 -11.84 11.04 5.24
C GLY A 28 -10.75 11.78 6.05
N ALA A 29 -11.16 12.74 6.88
CA ALA A 29 -10.26 13.67 7.57
C ALA A 29 -9.21 12.98 8.48
N ASN A 30 -9.51 11.79 8.98
CA ASN A 30 -8.62 11.03 9.87
C ASN A 30 -7.80 9.95 9.15
N ALA A 31 -7.90 9.83 7.82
CA ALA A 31 -7.26 8.76 7.06
C ALA A 31 -5.74 8.72 7.29
N ARG A 32 -5.08 9.88 7.17
CA ARG A 32 -3.64 10.00 7.37
C ARG A 32 -3.23 9.64 8.80
N THR A 33 -4.00 10.06 9.80
CA THR A 33 -3.73 9.74 11.22
C THR A 33 -3.86 8.24 11.47
N LYS A 34 -4.92 7.61 10.96
CA LYS A 34 -5.11 6.15 11.07
C LYS A 34 -4.00 5.39 10.36
N LEU A 35 -3.62 5.81 9.15
CA LEU A 35 -2.53 5.21 8.39
C LEU A 35 -1.18 5.35 9.10
N ALA A 36 -0.90 6.52 9.68
CA ALA A 36 0.30 6.76 10.48
C ALA A 36 0.33 5.89 11.75
N ALA A 37 -0.81 5.72 12.43
CA ALA A 37 -0.92 4.82 13.57
C ALA A 37 -0.66 3.35 13.17
N CYS A 38 -1.17 2.92 12.01
CA CYS A 38 -0.89 1.60 11.45
C CYS A 38 0.60 1.42 11.19
N TRP A 39 1.25 2.40 10.56
CA TRP A 39 2.69 2.35 10.31
C TRP A 39 3.50 2.27 11.61
N ALA A 40 3.18 3.11 12.60
CA ALA A 40 3.84 3.10 13.89
C ALA A 40 3.74 1.74 14.60
N ALA A 41 2.58 1.06 14.49
CA ALA A 41 2.39 -0.28 15.04
C ALA A 41 3.27 -1.34 14.35
N VAL A 42 3.51 -1.22 13.04
CA VAL A 42 4.42 -2.10 12.29
C VAL A 42 5.87 -1.83 12.66
N VAL A 43 6.30 -0.57 12.61
CA VAL A 43 7.69 -0.15 12.91
C VAL A 43 8.09 -0.51 14.32
N SER A 44 7.20 -0.37 15.30
CA SER A 44 7.49 -0.72 16.71
C SER A 44 7.86 -2.19 16.91
N ARG A 45 7.53 -3.07 15.95
CA ARG A 45 7.81 -4.52 16.03
C ARG A 45 9.07 -4.93 15.27
N VAL A 46 9.33 -4.30 14.12
CA VAL A 46 10.34 -4.77 13.14
C VAL A 46 11.45 -3.75 12.91
N GLY A 47 11.23 -2.47 13.24
CA GLY A 47 12.11 -1.36 12.90
C GLY A 47 11.90 -0.87 11.46
N GLU A 48 12.24 0.39 11.21
CA GLU A 48 12.19 1.02 9.89
C GLU A 48 13.56 0.96 9.23
N SER A 49 13.60 0.60 7.95
CA SER A 49 14.79 0.63 7.12
C SER A 49 14.47 1.12 5.71
N ARG A 50 15.49 1.60 5.01
CA ARG A 50 15.42 1.84 3.56
C ARG A 50 15.71 0.54 2.83
N PHE A 51 14.92 0.23 1.81
CA PHE A 51 15.07 -0.98 1.01
C PHE A 51 15.09 -0.63 -0.47
N GLN A 52 16.08 -1.14 -1.20
CA GLN A 52 16.17 -0.97 -2.65
C GLN A 52 15.69 -2.25 -3.31
N VAL A 53 14.55 -2.18 -3.99
CA VAL A 53 13.99 -3.30 -4.72
C VAL A 53 14.59 -3.32 -6.11
N GLN A 54 15.10 -4.47 -6.53
CA GLN A 54 15.52 -4.65 -7.92
C GLN A 54 14.33 -5.16 -8.74
N LEU A 55 13.84 -4.31 -9.61
CA LEU A 55 12.75 -4.57 -10.54
C LEU A 55 13.35 -4.84 -11.92
N SER A 56 12.59 -5.47 -12.83
CA SER A 56 13.06 -5.86 -14.16
C SER A 56 13.70 -4.70 -14.94
N GLY A 57 15.03 -4.57 -14.83
CA GLY A 57 15.83 -3.54 -15.50
C GLY A 57 16.04 -2.22 -14.73
N ARG A 58 15.51 -2.06 -13.51
CA ARG A 58 15.69 -0.84 -12.72
C ARG A 58 15.64 -1.06 -11.21
N HIS A 59 15.99 -0.02 -10.46
CA HIS A 59 15.88 -0.03 -9.00
C HIS A 59 14.75 0.87 -8.52
N PHE A 60 14.03 0.42 -7.51
CA PHE A 60 13.03 1.20 -6.80
C PHE A 60 13.48 1.39 -5.36
N ASP A 61 13.70 2.65 -4.96
CA ASP A 61 14.02 2.99 -3.59
C ASP A 61 12.73 3.09 -2.76
N VAL A 62 12.59 2.20 -1.79
CA VAL A 62 11.59 2.26 -0.75
C VAL A 62 12.24 2.90 0.47
N SER A 63 11.95 4.17 0.68
CA SER A 63 12.52 4.93 1.81
C SER A 63 12.00 4.47 3.18
N ARG A 64 10.83 3.81 3.23
CA ARG A 64 10.20 3.30 4.45
C ARG A 64 9.74 1.85 4.27
N ALA A 65 10.53 0.92 4.79
CA ALA A 65 10.23 -0.51 4.84
C ALA A 65 10.39 -1.03 6.27
N ALA A 66 9.60 -2.04 6.63
CA ALA A 66 9.63 -2.69 7.93
C ALA A 66 9.26 -4.18 7.75
N GLY A 67 10.27 -5.04 7.63
CA GLY A 67 10.07 -6.45 7.27
C GLY A 67 9.42 -6.60 5.90
N ASP A 68 8.31 -7.36 5.85
CA ASP A 68 7.52 -7.59 4.62
C ASP A 68 6.50 -6.48 4.33
N VAL A 69 6.59 -5.33 5.02
CA VAL A 69 5.68 -4.19 4.85
C VAL A 69 6.43 -2.98 4.34
N CYS A 70 5.88 -2.29 3.35
CA CYS A 70 6.41 -1.00 2.91
C CYS A 70 5.36 0.12 3.01
N PHE A 71 5.85 1.35 3.21
CA PHE A 71 5.04 2.55 3.20
C PHE A 71 5.45 3.45 2.04
N LEU A 72 4.49 3.73 1.16
CA LEU A 72 4.66 4.52 -0.05
C LEU A 72 3.56 5.58 -0.15
N THR A 73 3.76 6.62 -0.95
CA THR A 73 2.67 7.48 -1.42
C THR A 73 2.21 7.06 -2.81
N PHE A 74 0.95 7.36 -3.15
CA PHE A 74 0.42 7.11 -4.48
C PHE A 74 1.24 7.81 -5.57
N LYS A 75 1.74 9.03 -5.28
CA LYS A 75 2.63 9.77 -6.19
C LYS A 75 3.95 9.05 -6.42
N GLU A 76 4.54 8.46 -5.39
CA GLU A 76 5.74 7.64 -5.55
C GLU A 76 5.40 6.40 -6.37
N LEU A 77 4.27 5.73 -6.14
CA LEU A 77 3.92 4.53 -6.90
C LEU A 77 3.67 4.83 -8.39
N CYS A 78 2.98 5.93 -8.71
CA CYS A 78 2.49 6.26 -10.07
C CYS A 78 3.32 7.32 -10.82
N GLY A 79 4.54 7.64 -10.38
CA GLY A 79 5.40 8.63 -11.04
C GLY A 79 5.70 8.33 -12.53
N GLU A 80 6.20 9.34 -13.27
CA GLU A 80 6.27 9.40 -14.75
C GLU A 80 6.87 8.20 -15.50
N ASP A 81 7.70 7.36 -14.87
CA ASP A 81 8.31 6.18 -15.51
C ASP A 81 7.81 4.85 -14.91
N ARG A 82 6.93 4.91 -13.91
CA ARG A 82 6.49 3.75 -13.11
C ARG A 82 5.21 3.18 -13.69
N GLY A 83 5.22 1.88 -13.99
CA GLY A 83 4.12 1.17 -14.61
C GLY A 83 3.63 0.01 -13.74
N GLU A 84 2.69 -0.77 -14.28
CA GLU A 84 2.14 -1.97 -13.64
C GLU A 84 3.24 -2.94 -13.17
N THR A 85 4.32 -3.07 -13.96
CA THR A 85 5.46 -3.94 -13.66
C THR A 85 6.12 -3.61 -12.31
N ASP A 86 6.18 -2.34 -11.90
CA ASP A 86 6.79 -2.00 -10.60
C ASP A 86 5.92 -2.38 -9.44
N PHE A 87 4.62 -2.16 -9.59
CA PHE A 87 3.66 -2.57 -8.58
C PHE A 87 3.73 -4.09 -8.40
N LEU A 88 3.76 -4.85 -9.49
CA LEU A 88 3.89 -6.30 -9.43
C LEU A 88 5.21 -6.73 -8.77
N GLY A 89 6.34 -6.10 -9.11
CA GLY A 89 7.60 -6.42 -8.46
C GLY A 89 7.61 -6.04 -6.99
N LEU A 90 7.04 -4.90 -6.61
CA LEU A 90 6.85 -4.54 -5.19
C LEU A 90 6.02 -5.60 -4.44
N CYS A 91 4.94 -6.09 -5.03
CA CYS A 91 4.11 -7.16 -4.48
C CYS A 91 4.83 -8.52 -4.37
N GLN A 92 5.90 -8.74 -5.14
CA GLN A 92 6.75 -9.93 -4.99
C GLN A 92 7.72 -9.81 -3.79
N HIS A 93 8.07 -8.58 -3.40
CA HIS A 93 8.99 -8.32 -2.29
C HIS A 93 8.30 -8.00 -0.96
N PHE A 94 7.12 -7.39 -1.00
CA PHE A 94 6.36 -6.99 0.18
C PHE A 94 4.99 -7.66 0.20
N ARG A 95 4.62 -8.23 1.35
CA ARG A 95 3.29 -8.81 1.58
C ARG A 95 2.23 -7.74 1.81
N THR A 96 2.63 -6.57 2.30
CA THR A 96 1.69 -5.49 2.61
C THR A 96 2.26 -4.15 2.16
N LEU A 97 1.47 -3.41 1.38
CA LEU A 97 1.80 -2.07 0.93
C LEU A 97 0.84 -1.09 1.61
N LEU A 98 1.37 -0.15 2.39
CA LEU A 98 0.62 0.97 2.93
C LEU A 98 0.78 2.15 1.98
N LEU A 99 -0.33 2.64 1.40
CA LEU A 99 -0.32 3.65 0.37
C LEU A 99 -1.04 4.94 0.84
N ASP A 100 -0.29 6.02 1.00
CA ASP A 100 -0.84 7.34 1.35
C ASP A 100 -1.23 8.15 0.12
N GLY A 101 -2.28 8.95 0.24
CA GLY A 101 -2.63 9.96 -0.77
C GLY A 101 -3.17 9.39 -2.07
N VAL A 102 -3.82 8.21 -2.03
CA VAL A 102 -4.57 7.69 -3.18
C VAL A 102 -5.72 8.66 -3.50
N PRO A 103 -5.78 9.25 -4.70
CA PRO A 103 -6.87 10.13 -5.07
C PRO A 103 -8.17 9.32 -5.16
N ARG A 104 -9.30 9.98 -4.87
CA ARG A 104 -10.61 9.40 -5.17
C ARG A 104 -10.79 9.44 -6.69
N PHE A 105 -10.74 8.28 -7.32
CA PHE A 105 -11.13 8.14 -8.71
C PHE A 105 -12.65 8.28 -8.80
N ASP A 106 -13.10 9.19 -9.65
CA ASP A 106 -14.48 9.21 -10.09
C ASP A 106 -14.64 8.21 -11.24
N SER A 107 -15.82 7.62 -11.40
CA SER A 107 -16.07 6.74 -12.54
C SER A 107 -16.04 7.60 -13.80
N LEU A 108 -15.19 7.26 -14.77
CA LEU A 108 -15.32 7.81 -16.11
C LEU A 108 -16.72 7.41 -16.63
N GLU A 109 -17.57 8.41 -16.88
CA GLU A 109 -18.85 8.25 -17.58
C GLU A 109 -18.66 7.67 -18.97
#